data_AF-A0A227J861-F1
#
_entry.id   AF-A0A227J861-F1
#
_cell.length_a   1.000
_cell.length_b   1.000
_cell.length_c   1.000
_cell.angle_alpha   90.00
_cell.angle_beta   90.00
_cell.angle_gamma   90.00
#
_symmetry.space_group_name_H-M   'P 1'
#
loop_
_entity.id
_entity.type
_entity.pdbx_description
1 polymer ?
#
loop_
_entity_poly.entity_id
_entity_poly.type
_entity_poly.pdbx_seq_one_letter_code
_entity_poly.pdbx_strand_id
1 'polypeptide(L)'
;EPTHVKDREGKGFAVIGYGKVGGWELGYNSDLDIVFMHDCPVNVYTDGKKEIDGRQFYLRLAQRIIHIFSTRTASGILYEVDTRLRPSGASGLLVSPTDAFDDYQHQDAWTWEHQALVRARMIYGDEPLAIAFHNTRHDVLCKPR
;
A
#
# COMPACT_ATOMS: atom_id res chain seq x y z
N GLU A 1 -7.44 -4.49 17.49
CA GLU A 1 -7.35 -4.34 16.02
C GLU A 1 -8.57 -3.57 15.51
N PRO A 2 -8.61 -3.08 14.26
CA PRO A 2 -9.82 -2.45 13.72
C PRO A 2 -11.00 -3.43 13.74
N THR A 3 -12.17 -3.00 14.19
CA THR A 3 -13.31 -3.92 14.40
C THR A 3 -13.83 -4.58 13.13
N HIS A 4 -13.68 -3.94 11.96
CA HIS A 4 -14.13 -4.49 10.68
C HIS A 4 -13.41 -5.77 10.20
N VAL A 5 -12.25 -6.10 10.79
CA VAL A 5 -11.51 -7.34 10.46
C VAL A 5 -11.70 -8.46 11.48
N LYS A 6 -12.56 -8.27 12.47
CA LYS A 6 -12.72 -9.22 13.59
C LYS A 6 -13.13 -10.63 13.13
N ASP A 7 -14.00 -10.71 12.13
CA ASP A 7 -14.49 -11.98 11.56
C ASP A 7 -13.88 -12.28 10.17
N ARG A 8 -12.81 -11.56 9.80
CA ARG A 8 -12.12 -11.72 8.52
C ARG A 8 -10.87 -12.57 8.71
N GLU A 9 -10.67 -13.56 7.84
CA GLU A 9 -9.38 -14.25 7.70
C GLU A 9 -8.37 -13.35 6.96
N GLY A 10 -8.01 -12.23 7.58
CA GLY A 10 -7.22 -11.18 6.94
C GLY A 10 -6.97 -9.99 7.87
N LYS A 11 -6.25 -8.98 7.37
CA LYS A 11 -5.87 -7.79 8.15
C LYS A 11 -6.38 -6.49 7.57
N GLY A 12 -7.05 -6.49 6.41
CA GLY A 12 -7.54 -5.25 5.80
C GLY A 12 -6.41 -4.27 5.45
N PHE A 13 -5.19 -4.79 5.25
CA PHE A 13 -3.99 -4.02 4.92
C PHE A 13 -3.17 -4.75 3.87
N ALA A 14 -2.72 -4.02 2.87
CA ALA A 14 -1.92 -4.54 1.77
C ALA A 14 -0.66 -3.71 1.54
N VAL A 15 0.37 -4.39 1.04
CA VAL A 15 1.62 -3.82 0.54
C VAL A 15 1.74 -4.17 -0.93
N ILE A 16 1.87 -3.15 -1.76
CA ILE A 16 2.03 -3.26 -3.20
C ILE A 16 3.48 -2.92 -3.51
N GLY A 17 4.22 -3.89 -4.08
CA GLY A 17 5.57 -3.67 -4.57
C GLY A 17 5.53 -3.09 -5.98
N TYR A 18 6.26 -2.00 -6.20
CA TYR A 18 6.49 -1.39 -7.51
C TYR A 18 7.91 -1.68 -8.00
N GLY A 19 8.26 -1.16 -9.19
CA GLY A 19 9.65 -1.16 -9.66
C GLY A 19 10.32 -2.54 -9.63
N LYS A 20 11.50 -2.62 -9.03
CA LYS A 20 12.31 -3.85 -8.94
C LYS A 20 11.64 -4.94 -8.11
N VAL A 21 11.03 -4.58 -6.98
CA VAL A 21 10.35 -5.55 -6.10
C VAL A 21 9.10 -6.13 -6.75
N GLY A 22 8.31 -5.30 -7.43
CA GLY A 22 7.11 -5.74 -8.15
C GLY A 22 7.45 -6.60 -9.37
N GLY A 23 8.53 -6.25 -10.08
CA GLY A 23 9.00 -6.93 -11.29
C GLY A 23 9.97 -8.10 -11.08
N TRP A 24 10.23 -8.55 -9.85
CA TRP A 24 11.16 -9.66 -9.55
C TRP A 24 12.62 -9.41 -9.99
N GLU A 25 13.08 -8.16 -9.87
CA GLU A 25 14.41 -7.72 -10.34
C GLU A 25 15.24 -7.08 -9.20
N LEU A 26 15.11 -7.60 -7.97
CA LEU A 26 15.88 -7.10 -6.84
C LEU A 26 17.36 -7.52 -6.95
N GLY A 27 18.26 -6.54 -6.87
CA GLY A 27 19.69 -6.74 -6.65
C GLY A 27 20.13 -6.36 -5.23
N TYR A 28 21.39 -6.64 -4.89
CA TYR A 28 21.94 -6.54 -3.53
C TYR A 28 21.75 -5.19 -2.82
N ASN A 29 21.71 -4.08 -3.55
CA ASN A 29 21.60 -2.73 -2.99
C ASN A 29 20.37 -1.99 -3.53
N SER A 30 19.28 -2.73 -3.76
CA SER A 30 18.02 -2.17 -4.27
C SER A 30 17.15 -1.66 -3.13
N ASP A 31 16.56 -0.49 -3.34
CA ASP A 31 15.51 0.03 -2.47
C ASP A 31 14.20 -0.76 -2.70
N LEU A 32 13.30 -0.72 -1.71
CA LEU A 32 11.96 -1.29 -1.82
C LEU A 32 10.95 -0.20 -2.17
N ASP A 33 10.57 -0.14 -3.44
CA ASP A 33 9.46 0.69 -3.92
C ASP A 33 8.13 0.07 -3.46
N ILE A 34 7.50 0.62 -2.42
CA ILE A 34 6.25 0.08 -1.85
C ILE A 34 5.17 1.14 -1.66
N VAL A 35 3.92 0.73 -1.89
CA VAL A 35 2.72 1.53 -1.63
C VAL A 35 1.81 0.74 -0.71
N PHE A 36 1.15 1.42 0.23
CA PHE A 36 0.26 0.80 1.20
C PHE A 36 -1.20 1.06 0.85
N MET A 37 -2.04 0.05 1.04
CA MET A 37 -3.48 0.13 0.81
C MET A 37 -4.26 -0.50 1.96
N HIS A 38 -5.47 -0.02 2.24
CA HIS A 38 -6.41 -0.63 3.18
C HIS A 38 -7.84 -0.53 2.67
N ASP A 39 -8.75 -1.37 3.14
CA ASP A 39 -10.19 -1.31 2.82
C ASP A 39 -11.06 -0.93 4.02
N CYS A 40 -10.44 -0.31 5.05
CA CYS A 40 -11.14 0.17 6.24
C CYS A 40 -12.28 1.15 5.91
N PRO A 41 -13.53 0.81 6.26
CA PRO A 41 -14.65 1.73 6.17
C PRO A 41 -14.45 2.97 7.05
N VAL A 42 -15.19 4.03 6.74
CA VAL A 42 -15.31 5.20 7.64
C VAL A 42 -16.04 4.80 8.92
N ASN A 43 -15.77 5.50 10.03
CA ASN A 43 -16.40 5.27 11.34
C ASN A 43 -16.16 3.87 11.93
N VAL A 44 -15.05 3.22 11.54
CA VAL A 44 -14.56 2.00 12.18
C VAL A 44 -13.47 2.37 13.17
N TYR A 45 -13.50 1.73 14.34
CA TYR A 45 -12.57 2.00 15.43
C TYR A 45 -11.84 0.73 15.86
N THR A 46 -10.76 0.87 16.62
CA THR A 46 -10.04 -0.26 17.19
C THR A 46 -10.60 -0.67 18.54
N ASP A 47 -10.65 -1.97 18.82
CA ASP A 47 -11.15 -2.55 20.09
C ASP A 47 -10.11 -2.64 21.22
N GLY A 48 -8.98 -1.94 21.10
CA GLY A 48 -7.91 -1.96 22.10
C GLY A 48 -8.18 -1.09 23.34
N LYS A 49 -7.25 -1.11 24.30
CA LYS A 49 -7.33 -0.27 25.53
C LYS A 49 -7.53 1.21 25.26
N LYS A 50 -6.98 1.70 24.15
CA LYS A 50 -7.20 3.05 23.63
C LYS A 50 -7.84 2.92 22.27
N GLU A 51 -9.09 3.33 22.17
CA GLU A 51 -9.82 3.41 20.91
C GLU A 51 -9.20 4.49 20.02
N ILE A 52 -8.95 4.13 18.76
CA ILE A 52 -8.53 5.05 17.71
C ILE A 52 -9.30 4.72 16.43
N ASP A 53 -9.39 5.70 15.54
CA ASP A 53 -9.94 5.52 14.20
C ASP A 53 -9.15 4.43 13.43
N GLY A 54 -9.89 3.59 12.70
CA GLY A 54 -9.33 2.45 11.97
C GLY A 54 -8.38 2.86 10.84
N ARG A 55 -8.66 3.96 10.13
CA ARG A 55 -7.76 4.49 9.10
C ARG A 55 -6.49 5.05 9.75
N GLN A 56 -6.63 5.71 10.90
CA GLN A 56 -5.48 6.16 11.70
C GLN A 56 -4.62 4.98 12.20
N PHE A 57 -5.25 3.84 12.55
CA PHE A 57 -4.52 2.62 12.90
C PHE A 57 -3.62 2.15 11.74
N TYR A 58 -4.15 2.04 10.52
CA TYR A 58 -3.37 1.63 9.35
C TYR A 58 -2.27 2.62 8.97
N LEU A 59 -2.52 3.93 9.12
CA LEU A 59 -1.49 4.94 8.93
C LEU A 59 -0.31 4.73 9.89
N ARG A 60 -0.59 4.50 11.18
CA ARG A 60 0.46 4.22 12.18
C ARG A 60 1.17 2.89 11.91
N LEU A 61 0.44 1.88 11.42
CA LEU A 61 1.03 0.61 11.03
C LEU A 61 2.05 0.80 9.90
N ALA A 62 1.69 1.51 8.84
CA ALA A 62 2.60 1.79 7.73
C ALA A 62 3.84 2.59 8.18
N GLN A 63 3.65 3.63 9.00
CA GLN A 63 4.75 4.38 9.60
C GLN A 63 5.69 3.49 10.42
N ARG A 64 5.12 2.57 11.21
CA ARG A 64 5.90 1.61 12.01
C ARG A 64 6.68 0.64 11.15
N ILE A 65 6.10 0.16 10.05
CA ILE A 65 6.78 -0.67 9.06
C ILE A 65 7.99 0.09 8.50
N ILE A 66 7.79 1.29 7.93
CA ILE A 66 8.89 2.10 7.38
C ILE A 66 9.98 2.35 8.41
N HIS A 67 9.59 2.65 9.65
CA HIS A 67 10.54 2.85 10.75
C HIS A 67 11.36 1.59 11.04
N ILE A 68 10.73 0.41 11.12
CA ILE A 68 11.46 -0.85 11.36
C ILE A 68 12.48 -1.13 10.24
N PHE A 69 12.14 -0.81 8.98
CA PHE A 69 13.02 -1.04 7.85
C PHE A 69 14.22 -0.07 7.80
N SER A 70 13.97 1.22 8.10
CA SER A 70 14.97 2.29 7.97
C SER A 70 15.77 2.59 9.25
N THR A 71 15.36 2.05 10.40
CA THR A 71 16.08 2.30 11.66
C THR A 71 17.46 1.64 11.63
N ARG A 72 18.50 2.46 11.83
CA ARG A 72 19.88 2.00 11.90
C ARG A 72 20.14 1.33 13.25
N THR A 73 20.50 0.06 13.19
CA THR A 73 20.96 -0.74 14.33
C THR A 73 22.47 -0.97 14.26
N ALA A 74 23.04 -1.73 15.21
CA ALA A 74 24.45 -2.13 15.17
C ALA A 74 24.83 -2.90 13.88
N SER A 75 23.85 -3.57 13.25
CA SER A 75 24.03 -4.32 12.00
C SER A 75 23.66 -3.52 10.75
N GLY A 76 23.39 -2.22 10.87
CA GLY A 76 22.88 -1.39 9.78
C GLY A 76 21.35 -1.31 9.74
N ILE A 77 20.81 -1.03 8.55
CA ILE A 77 19.37 -0.97 8.26
C ILE A 77 18.91 -2.26 7.58
N LEU A 78 17.60 -2.48 7.48
CA LEU A 78 17.06 -3.66 6.80
C LEU A 78 16.98 -3.45 5.28
N TYR A 79 16.21 -2.44 4.85
CA TYR A 79 16.19 -1.92 3.48
C TYR A 79 15.87 -0.43 3.51
N GLU A 80 16.36 0.31 2.53
CA GLU A 80 15.79 1.61 2.19
C GLU A 80 14.40 1.40 1.58
N VAL A 81 13.43 2.22 1.99
CA VAL A 81 12.03 2.10 1.59
C VAL A 81 11.62 3.36 0.85
N ASP A 82 11.21 3.22 -0.40
CA ASP A 82 10.68 4.31 -1.21
C ASP A 82 9.16 4.18 -1.35
N THR A 83 8.44 5.24 -1.00
CA THR A 83 6.97 5.30 -1.05
C THR A 83 6.46 6.38 -1.99
N ARG A 84 7.32 6.92 -2.87
CA ARG A 84 6.98 8.07 -3.74
C ARG A 84 6.03 7.74 -4.87
N LEU A 85 5.87 6.46 -5.23
CA LEU A 85 4.93 6.00 -6.26
C LEU A 85 3.49 5.85 -5.77
N ARG A 86 3.19 6.25 -4.52
CA ARG A 86 1.82 6.29 -4.02
C ARG A 86 1.02 7.44 -4.68
N PRO A 87 -0.32 7.36 -4.71
CA PRO A 87 -1.17 8.45 -5.20
C PRO A 87 -0.77 9.81 -4.64
N SER A 88 -0.64 10.83 -5.50
CA SER A 88 -0.19 12.18 -5.14
C SER A 88 1.22 12.29 -4.56
N GLY A 89 2.03 11.23 -4.70
CA GLY A 89 3.43 11.17 -4.28
C GLY A 89 3.65 11.60 -2.83
N ALA A 90 4.65 12.44 -2.59
CA ALA A 90 5.02 12.91 -1.25
C ALA A 90 3.88 13.66 -0.52
N SER A 91 2.96 14.27 -1.27
CA SER A 91 1.83 15.05 -0.74
C SER A 91 0.59 14.19 -0.46
N GLY A 92 0.57 12.94 -0.92
CA GLY A 92 -0.53 12.02 -0.71
C GLY A 92 -0.49 11.30 0.64
N LEU A 93 -1.63 10.71 1.01
CA LEU A 93 -1.74 9.82 2.16
C LEU A 93 -0.74 8.67 2.04
N LEU A 94 -0.11 8.31 3.16
CA LEU A 94 0.86 7.20 3.16
C LEU A 94 0.20 5.84 2.88
N VAL A 95 -1.06 5.69 3.30
CA VAL A 95 -1.88 4.50 3.08
C VAL A 95 -3.17 4.96 2.43
N SER A 96 -3.46 4.43 1.24
CA SER A 96 -4.68 4.79 0.52
C SER A 96 -5.81 3.79 0.83
N PRO A 97 -7.04 4.29 1.07
CA PRO A 97 -8.23 3.47 0.90
C PRO A 97 -8.29 2.83 -0.50
N THR A 98 -8.82 1.62 -0.63
CA THR A 98 -8.94 0.91 -1.92
C THR A 98 -9.72 1.70 -2.97
N ASP A 99 -10.85 2.29 -2.58
CA ASP A 99 -11.69 3.15 -3.41
C ASP A 99 -10.94 4.39 -3.88
N ALA A 100 -10.25 5.07 -2.96
CA ALA A 100 -9.44 6.24 -3.31
C ALA A 100 -8.26 5.91 -4.23
N PHE A 101 -7.66 4.73 -4.10
CA PHE A 101 -6.62 4.27 -5.02
C PHE A 101 -7.19 4.02 -6.41
N ASP A 102 -8.34 3.37 -6.51
CA ASP A 102 -9.03 3.12 -7.77
C ASP A 102 -9.41 4.41 -8.50
N ASP A 103 -10.07 5.33 -7.79
CA ASP A 103 -10.49 6.63 -8.32
C ASP A 103 -9.28 7.41 -8.86
N TYR A 104 -8.20 7.48 -8.08
CA TYR A 104 -6.98 8.20 -8.47
C TYR A 104 -6.36 7.63 -9.75
N GLN A 105 -6.24 6.30 -9.86
CA GLN A 105 -5.65 5.67 -11.04
C GLN A 105 -6.49 5.92 -12.30
N HIS A 106 -7.81 6.03 -12.15
CA HIS A 106 -8.71 6.27 -13.26
C HIS A 106 -8.81 7.72 -13.71
N GLN A 107 -8.74 8.67 -12.77
CA GLN A 107 -9.09 10.07 -12.99
C GLN A 107 -7.88 11.02 -13.01
N ASP A 108 -6.90 10.78 -12.14
CA ASP A 108 -5.84 11.77 -11.85
C ASP A 108 -4.43 11.29 -12.26
N ALA A 109 -4.21 9.98 -12.33
CA ALA A 109 -2.89 9.42 -12.57
C ALA A 109 -2.35 9.77 -13.96
N TRP A 110 -1.10 10.20 -13.99
CA TRP A 110 -0.39 10.52 -15.22
C TRP A 110 0.01 9.23 -15.96
N THR A 111 0.25 9.35 -17.27
CA THR A 111 0.70 8.19 -18.09
C THR A 111 1.95 7.50 -17.52
N TRP A 112 2.88 8.24 -16.91
CA TRP A 112 4.07 7.64 -16.31
C TRP A 112 3.74 6.83 -15.04
N GLU A 113 2.69 7.17 -14.30
CA GLU A 113 2.20 6.40 -13.15
C GLU A 113 1.58 5.09 -13.62
N HIS A 114 0.83 5.11 -14.71
CA HIS A 114 0.33 3.89 -15.36
C HIS A 114 1.48 3.01 -15.86
N GLN A 115 2.57 3.59 -16.37
CA GLN A 115 3.77 2.83 -16.73
C GLN A 115 4.40 2.16 -15.50
N ALA A 116 4.46 2.86 -14.35
CA ALA A 116 4.93 2.27 -13.11
C ALA A 116 4.00 1.13 -12.62
N LEU A 117 2.68 1.30 -12.78
CA LEU A 117 1.65 0.33 -12.40
C LEU A 117 1.78 -1.00 -13.16
N VAL A 118 2.34 -1.02 -14.38
CA VAL A 118 2.63 -2.25 -15.13
C VAL A 118 3.47 -3.22 -14.30
N ARG A 119 4.46 -2.69 -13.57
CA ARG A 119 5.37 -3.47 -12.71
C ARG A 119 4.85 -3.64 -11.28
N ALA A 120 3.68 -3.09 -10.95
CA ALA A 120 3.12 -3.20 -9.61
C ALA A 120 2.50 -4.57 -9.35
N ARG A 121 2.73 -5.11 -8.16
CA ARG A 121 2.20 -6.40 -7.70
C ARG A 121 1.92 -6.37 -6.21
N MET A 122 0.83 -6.98 -5.77
CA MET A 122 0.60 -7.19 -4.34
C MET A 122 1.63 -8.19 -3.79
N ILE A 123 2.39 -7.77 -2.78
CA ILE A 123 3.41 -8.60 -2.10
C ILE A 123 2.96 -9.05 -0.72
N TYR A 124 1.98 -8.35 -0.14
CA TYR A 124 1.30 -8.71 1.10
C TYR A 124 -0.12 -8.18 1.05
N GLY A 125 -1.09 -8.96 1.52
CA GLY A 125 -2.50 -8.60 1.56
C GLY A 125 -3.36 -9.85 1.66
N ASP A 126 -4.63 -9.66 2.00
CA ASP A 126 -5.64 -10.73 2.00
C ASP A 126 -6.41 -10.73 0.67
N GLU A 127 -7.17 -11.81 0.43
CA GLU A 127 -7.86 -12.06 -0.84
C GLU A 127 -8.74 -10.88 -1.31
N PRO A 128 -9.57 -10.23 -0.46
CA PRO A 128 -10.40 -9.12 -0.94
C PRO A 128 -9.59 -7.92 -1.42
N LEU A 129 -8.47 -7.60 -0.76
CA LEU A 129 -7.57 -6.53 -1.21
C LEU A 129 -6.83 -6.90 -2.49
N ALA A 130 -6.42 -8.17 -2.62
CA ALA A 130 -5.77 -8.67 -3.82
C ALA A 130 -6.69 -8.52 -5.04
N ILE A 131 -7.94 -8.97 -4.92
CA ILE A 131 -8.95 -8.83 -5.96
C ILE A 131 -9.17 -7.35 -6.31
N ALA A 132 -9.36 -6.49 -5.31
CA ALA A 132 -9.58 -5.05 -5.54
C ALA A 132 -8.41 -4.41 -6.30
N PHE A 133 -7.17 -4.63 -5.84
CA PHE A 133 -5.97 -4.12 -6.52
C PHE A 133 -5.83 -4.66 -7.95
N HIS A 134 -6.08 -5.96 -8.16
CA HIS A 134 -5.94 -6.59 -9.46
C HIS A 134 -6.97 -6.07 -10.47
N ASN A 135 -8.21 -5.84 -10.04
CA ASN A 135 -9.26 -5.26 -10.86
C ASN A 135 -8.88 -3.84 -11.30
N THR A 136 -8.56 -2.95 -10.34
CA THR A 136 -8.11 -1.58 -10.66
C THR A 136 -6.94 -1.59 -11.64
N ARG A 137 -5.92 -2.41 -11.37
CA ARG A 137 -4.73 -2.49 -12.23
C ARG A 137 -5.10 -3.01 -13.63
N HIS A 138 -5.97 -4.01 -13.73
CA HIS A 138 -6.39 -4.56 -15.01
C HIS A 138 -7.13 -3.50 -15.83
N ASP A 139 -8.13 -2.85 -15.23
CA ASP A 139 -9.00 -1.88 -15.90
C ASP A 139 -8.21 -0.66 -16.39
N VAL A 140 -7.29 -0.15 -15.56
CA VAL A 140 -6.41 0.98 -15.92
C VAL A 140 -5.47 0.61 -17.07
N LEU A 141 -4.87 -0.58 -17.04
CA LEU A 141 -3.90 -0.99 -18.06
C LEU A 141 -4.56 -1.44 -19.38
N CYS A 142 -5.84 -1.84 -19.35
CA CYS A 142 -6.62 -2.22 -20.51
C CYS A 142 -7.47 -1.09 -21.10
N LYS A 143 -7.38 0.12 -20.54
CA LYS A 143 -8.11 1.30 -21.02
C LYS A 143 -7.71 1.63 -22.48
N PRO A 144 -8.67 1.85 -23.40
CA PRO A 144 -8.35 2.26 -24.76
C PRO A 144 -7.65 3.63 -24.74
N ARG A 145 -6.59 3.75 -25.56
CA ARG A 145 -5.76 4.97 -25.67
C ARG A 145 -6.04 5.72 -26.95
#